data_AF-A0A967PHL9-F1
#
_entry.id   AF-A0A967PHL9-F1
#
_cell.length_a   1.000
_cell.length_b   1.000
_cell.length_c   1.000
_cell.angle_alpha   90.00
_cell.angle_beta   90.00
_cell.angle_gamma   90.00
#
_symmetry.space_group_name_H-M   'P 1'
#
loop_
_entity.id
_entity.type
_entity.pdbx_description
1 polymer ?
#
loop_
_entity_poly.entity_id
_entity_poly.type
_entity_poly.pdbx_seq_one_letter_code
_entity_poly.pdbx_strand_id
1 'polypeptide(L)' 'PDRSGLDVLRRMRADGDHTLVIVLSARGEEDDRVVGLEVGADDYLVKPFSPRELTLRVTGLLRR' A
#
# COMPACT_ATOMS: atom_id res chain seq x y z
N PRO A 1 10.92 -14.12 6.85
CA PRO A 1 9.86 -13.81 5.88
C PRO A 1 8.46 -13.99 6.50
N ASP A 2 8.28 -13.47 7.72
CA ASP A 2 7.43 -14.17 8.70
C ASP A 2 6.18 -13.38 9.08
N ARG A 3 5.96 -12.21 8.45
CA ARG A 3 4.81 -11.34 8.71
C ARG A 3 4.31 -10.74 7.41
N SER A 4 2.98 -10.71 7.23
CA SER A 4 2.35 -10.05 6.08
C SER A 4 2.62 -8.55 6.12
N GLY A 5 2.83 -7.93 4.96
CA GLY A 5 2.93 -6.47 4.85
C GLY A 5 1.68 -5.75 5.37
N LEU A 6 0.50 -6.38 5.25
CA LEU A 6 -0.74 -5.82 5.80
C LEU A 6 -0.76 -5.84 7.32
N ASP A 7 -0.17 -6.85 7.98
CA ASP A 7 -0.09 -6.89 9.44
C ASP A 7 0.86 -5.84 10.00
N VAL A 8 1.93 -5.56 9.25
CA VAL A 8 2.84 -4.45 9.55
C VAL A 8 2.07 -3.12 9.47
N LEU A 9 1.32 -2.90 8.40
CA LEU A 9 0.51 -1.69 8.21
C LEU A 9 -0.56 -1.54 9.30
N ARG A 10 -1.31 -2.60 9.61
CA ARG A 10 -2.31 -2.60 10.71
C ARG A 10 -1.67 -2.13 12.01
N ARG A 11 -0.49 -2.66 12.34
CA ARG A 11 0.23 -2.27 13.55
C ARG A 11 0.70 -0.82 13.51
N MET A 12 1.26 -0.35 12.39
CA MET A 12 1.64 1.06 12.23
C MET A 12 0.46 1.99 12.50
N ARG A 13 -0.71 1.70 11.92
CA ARG A 13 -1.93 2.49 12.14
C ARG A 13 -2.42 2.42 13.59
N ALA A 14 -2.37 1.25 14.22
CA ALA A 14 -2.72 1.09 15.63
C ALA A 14 -1.77 1.87 16.57
N ASP A 15 -0.50 1.99 16.20
CA ASP A 15 0.52 2.75 16.93
C ASP A 15 0.42 4.28 16.66
N GLY A 16 -0.55 4.74 15.86
CA GLY A 16 -0.76 6.15 15.51
C GLY A 16 0.20 6.68 14.44
N ASP A 17 0.91 5.80 13.73
CA ASP A 17 1.79 6.18 12.64
C ASP A 17 0.97 6.46 11.36
N HIS A 18 1.02 7.71 10.90
CA HIS A 18 0.33 8.21 9.72
C HIS A 18 1.25 8.39 8.51
N THR A 19 2.45 7.78 8.52
CA THR A 19 3.34 7.75 7.35
C THR A 19 2.59 7.19 6.15
N LEU A 20 2.76 7.82 4.98
CA LEU A 20 2.13 7.38 3.73
C LEU A 20 2.67 6.01 3.30
N VAL A 21 1.78 5.07 3.00
CA VAL A 21 2.12 3.69 2.64
C VAL A 21 1.49 3.30 1.31
N ILE A 22 2.33 2.81 0.39
CA ILE A 22 1.90 2.14 -0.84
C ILE A 22 2.13 0.64 -0.69
N VAL A 23 1.07 -0.16 -0.84
CA VAL A 23 1.18 -1.62 -0.83
C VAL A 23 1.55 -2.12 -2.23
N LEU A 24 2.62 -2.91 -2.33
CA LEU A 24 3.10 -3.49 -3.58
C LEU A 24 2.92 -5.01 -3.59
N SER A 25 1.96 -5.52 -4.36
CA SER A 25 1.54 -6.93 -4.30
C SER A 25 1.51 -7.61 -5.66
N ALA A 26 1.77 -8.92 -5.73
CA ALA A 26 1.47 -9.70 -6.93
C ALA A 26 -0.01 -10.09 -7.03
N ARG A 27 -0.79 -9.84 -5.96
CA ARG A 27 -2.23 -10.10 -5.92
C ARG A 27 -2.98 -8.89 -6.45
N GLY A 28 -3.68 -9.08 -7.55
CA GLY A 28 -4.39 -8.02 -8.27
C GLY A 28 -5.91 -8.14 -8.26
N GLU A 29 -6.46 -9.10 -7.50
CA GLU A 29 -7.91 -9.22 -7.34
C GLU A 29 -8.47 -7.98 -6.64
N GLU A 30 -9.73 -7.65 -6.96
CA GLU A 30 -10.40 -6.48 -6.39
C GLU A 30 -10.44 -6.56 -4.86
N ASP A 31 -10.77 -7.74 -4.33
CA ASP A 31 -10.85 -7.99 -2.90
C ASP A 31 -9.53 -7.73 -2.18
N ASP A 32 -8.39 -8.14 -2.76
CA ASP A 32 -7.06 -7.86 -2.16
C ASP A 32 -6.76 -6.36 -2.10
N ARG A 33 -7.18 -5.61 -3.12
CA ARG A 33 -6.99 -4.15 -3.18
C ARG A 33 -7.87 -3.45 -2.14
N VAL A 34 -9.14 -3.85 -2.04
CA VAL A 34 -10.09 -3.32 -1.07
C VAL A 34 -9.57 -3.56 0.34
N VAL A 35 -9.18 -4.79 0.67
CA VAL A 35 -8.61 -5.13 1.98
C VAL A 35 -7.37 -4.31 2.30
N GLY A 36 -6.48 -4.09 1.33
CA GLY A 36 -5.28 -3.28 1.53
C GLY A 36 -5.60 -1.82 1.89
N LEU A 37 -6.59 -1.23 1.23
CA LEU A 37 -7.03 0.15 1.49
C LEU A 37 -7.79 0.28 2.81
N GLU A 38 -8.68 -0.67 3.14
CA GLU A 38 -9.42 -0.71 4.42
C GLU A 38 -8.49 -0.82 5.63
N VAL A 39 -7.37 -1.51 5.47
CA VAL A 39 -6.30 -1.61 6.49
C VAL A 39 -5.57 -0.28 6.71
N GLY A 40 -5.76 0.70 5.83
CA GLY A 40 -5.18 2.05 5.94
C GLY A 40 -4.00 2.29 5.01
N ALA A 41 -3.92 1.58 3.87
CA ALA A 41 -2.97 1.92 2.82
C ALA A 41 -3.44 3.15 2.06
N ASP A 42 -2.51 4.02 1.67
CA ASP A 42 -2.81 5.22 0.90
C ASP A 42 -2.91 4.94 -0.60
N ASP A 43 -2.22 3.89 -1.06
CA ASP A 43 -2.34 3.36 -2.41
C ASP A 43 -2.01 1.86 -2.44
N TYR A 44 -2.46 1.18 -3.49
CA TYR A 44 -2.22 -0.24 -3.73
C TYR A 44 -1.85 -0.45 -5.20
N LEU A 45 -0.66 -0.99 -5.43
CA LEU A 45 -0.09 -1.20 -6.76
C LEU A 45 0.27 -2.67 -6.99
N VAL A 46 -0.26 -3.23 -8.08
CA VAL A 46 -0.08 -4.63 -8.46
C VAL A 46 1.21 -4.79 -9.27
N LYS A 47 1.95 -5.87 -9.02
CA LYS A 47 3.13 -6.29 -9.79
C LYS A 47 2.70 -7.18 -10.96
N PRO A 48 3.35 -7.08 -12.14
CA PRO A 48 4.47 -6.18 -12.44
C PRO A 48 4.01 -4.74 -12.73
N PHE A 49 4.77 -3.77 -12.25
CA PHE A 49 4.57 -2.34 -12.54
C PHE A 49 5.85 -1.72 -13.10
N SER A 50 5.72 -0.62 -13.82
CA SER A 50 6.89 0.14 -14.29
C SER A 50 7.42 1.08 -13.20
N PRO A 51 8.75 1.36 -13.15
CA PRO A 51 9.29 2.36 -12.24
C PRO A 51 8.62 3.74 -12.40
N ARG A 52 8.27 4.10 -13.64
CA ARG A 52 7.55 5.36 -13.94
C ARG A 52 6.19 5.42 -13.27
N GLU A 53 5.44 4.30 -13.27
CA GLU A 53 4.16 4.23 -12.59
C GLU A 53 4.31 4.43 -11.08
N LEU A 54 5.27 3.74 -10.45
CA LEU A 54 5.52 3.91 -9.01
C LEU A 54 5.88 5.36 -8.67
N THR A 55 6.73 6.01 -9.47
CA THR A 55 7.09 7.42 -9.27
C THR A 55 5.88 8.34 -9.35
N LEU A 56 4.96 8.10 -10.30
CA LEU A 56 3.72 8.89 -10.41
C LEU A 56 2.80 8.70 -9.21
N ARG A 57 2.67 7.46 -8.70
CA ARG A 57 1.87 7.14 -7.51
C ARG A 57 2.40 7.88 -6.28
N VAL A 58 3.71 7.77 -6.02
CA VAL A 58 4.39 8.46 -4.92
C VAL A 58 4.20 9.97 -5.03
N THR A 59 4.45 10.54 -6.21
CA THR A 59 4.27 11.99 -6.44
C THR A 59 2.82 12.42 -6.22
N GLY A 60 1.85 11.59 -6.62
CA GLY A 60 0.43 11.85 -6.42
C GLY A 60 0.01 11.87 -4.95
N LEU A 61 0.56 10.97 -4.13
CA LEU A 61 0.31 10.94 -2.69
C LEU A 61 0.89 12.15 -1.98
N LEU A 62 2.14 12.54 -2.29
CA LEU A 62 2.82 13.67 -1.65
C LEU A 62 2.23 15.05 -1.97
N ARG A 63 1.34 15.14 -2.97
CA ARG A 63 0.66 16.39 -3.35
C ARG A 63 -0.63 16.64 -2.57
N ARG A 64 -1.13 15.65 -1.83
CA ARG A 64 -2.34 15.73 -1.01
C ARG A 64 -1.99 16.22 0.39
#